data_AF-A0A354EQX4-F1
#
_entry.id   AF-A0A354EQX4-F1
#
_cell.length_a   1.000
_cell.length_b   1.000
_cell.length_c   1.000
_cell.angle_alpha   90.00
_cell.angle_beta   90.00
_cell.angle_gamma   90.00
#
_symmetry.space_group_name_H-M   'P 1'
#
loop_
_entity.id
_entity.type
_entity.pdbx_description
1 polymer ?
#
loop_
_entity_poly.entity_id
_entity_poly.type
_entity_poly.pdbx_seq_one_letter_code
_entity_poly.pdbx_strand_id
1 'polypeptide(L)' 'MTDPTQTRILHARSGVTLEQREDGFAVVSLRTDGPSLFDDEAEAQRAFEAEVALAEKDPALMSRLGGA' A
#
# COMPACT_ATOMS: atom_id res chain seq x y z
N MET A 1 -15.78 -11.24 20.55
CA MET A 1 -16.44 -10.93 19.26
C MET A 1 -15.37 -10.26 18.42
N THR A 2 -14.66 -11.05 17.61
CA THR A 2 -13.59 -10.56 16.75
C THR A 2 -14.25 -10.10 15.46
N ASP A 3 -14.05 -8.83 15.09
CA ASP A 3 -14.63 -8.21 13.90
C ASP A 3 -14.16 -8.98 12.65
N PRO A 4 -15.06 -9.59 11.84
CA PRO A 4 -14.72 -10.44 10.68
C PRO A 4 -14.33 -9.60 9.46
N THR A 5 -13.58 -8.52 9.67
CA THR A 5 -13.22 -7.53 8.65
C THR A 5 -12.01 -6.69 9.07
N GLN A 6 -11.14 -7.22 9.92
CA GLN A 6 -9.94 -6.48 10.36
C GLN A 6 -8.90 -6.41 9.24
N THR A 7 -9.01 -5.41 8.39
CA THR A 7 -7.89 -4.96 7.56
C THR A 7 -6.93 -4.17 8.45
N ARG A 8 -5.69 -4.63 8.57
CA ARG A 8 -4.63 -3.99 9.37
C ARG A 8 -3.61 -3.36 8.45
N ILE A 9 -3.37 -2.07 8.61
CA ILE A 9 -2.28 -1.39 7.89
C ILE A 9 -0.96 -1.80 8.54
N LEU A 10 -0.12 -2.51 7.78
CA LEU A 10 1.24 -2.90 8.21
C LEU A 10 2.23 -1.76 7.96
N HIS A 11 2.16 -1.17 6.76
CA HIS A 11 3.05 -0.07 6.36
C HIS A 11 2.29 0.97 5.55
N ALA A 12 2.67 2.24 5.69
CA ALA A 12 2.15 3.33 4.87
C ALA A 12 3.27 4.34 4.61
N ARG A 13 3.54 4.64 3.34
CA ARG A 13 4.57 5.60 2.92
C ARG A 13 4.28 6.15 1.53
N SER A 14 4.47 7.45 1.35
CA SER A 14 4.44 8.10 0.02
C SER A 14 3.14 7.85 -0.77
N GLY A 15 1.99 7.75 -0.08
CA GLY A 15 0.70 7.44 -0.71
C GLY A 15 0.51 5.97 -1.09
N VAL A 16 1.37 5.08 -0.59
CA VAL A 16 1.28 3.63 -0.74
C VAL A 16 1.04 3.01 0.63
N THR A 17 0.21 1.98 0.69
CA THR A 17 -0.20 1.29 1.91
C THR A 17 -0.09 -0.21 1.70
N LEU A 18 0.56 -0.91 2.63
CA LEU A 18 0.50 -2.36 2.74
C LEU A 18 -0.51 -2.72 3.84
N GLU A 19 -1.50 -3.51 3.46
CA GLU A 19 -2.59 -3.97 4.30
C GLU A 19 -2.51 -5.49 4.47
N GLN A 20 -2.71 -5.96 5.69
CA GLN A 20 -3.01 -7.36 5.99
C GLN A 20 -4.53 -7.51 6.06
N ARG A 21 -5.07 -8.44 5.29
CA ARG A 21 -6.48 -8.83 5.22
C ARG A 21 -6.64 -10.25 5.75
N GLU A 22 -7.87 -10.72 5.92
CA GLU A 22 -8.13 -12.10 6.36
C GLU A 22 -7.56 -13.14 5.38
N ASP A 23 -7.68 -12.86 4.09
CA ASP A 23 -7.30 -13.79 3.02
C ASP A 23 -5.90 -13.53 2.43
N GLY A 24 -5.10 -12.66 3.05
CA GLY A 24 -3.75 -12.35 2.56
C GLY A 24 -3.35 -10.90 2.76
N PHE A 25 -2.66 -10.34 1.77
CA PHE A 25 -2.09 -9.00 1.80
C PHE A 25 -2.53 -8.17 0.60
N ALA A 26 -2.63 -6.86 0.78
CA ALA A 26 -2.96 -5.94 -0.29
C ALA A 26 -2.05 -4.73 -0.28
N VAL A 27 -1.53 -4.36 -1.45
CA VAL A 27 -0.82 -3.10 -1.66
C VAL A 27 -1.76 -2.12 -2.36
N VAL A 28 -2.05 -1.01 -1.70
CA VAL A 28 -2.89 0.08 -2.22
C VAL A 28 -2.01 1.28 -2.48
N SER A 29 -2.01 1.81 -3.70
CA SER A 29 -1.26 3.02 -4.06
C SER A 29 -2.22 4.07 -4.60
N LEU A 30 -2.01 5.33 -4.23
CA LEU A 30 -2.73 6.47 -4.82
C LEU A 30 -2.45 6.65 -6.32
N ARG A 31 -1.44 5.97 -6.87
CA ARG A 31 -1.14 5.95 -8.30
C ARG A 31 -1.92 4.89 -9.07
N THR A 32 -2.33 3.81 -8.41
CA THR A 32 -2.99 2.68 -9.06
C THR A 32 -4.49 2.72 -8.80
N ASP A 33 -5.27 2.31 -9.81
CA ASP A 33 -6.74 2.38 -9.75
C ASP A 33 -7.34 1.35 -8.76
N GLY A 34 -6.54 0.39 -8.28
CA GLY A 34 -6.99 -0.62 -7.34
C GLY A 34 -5.86 -1.30 -6.55
N PRO A 35 -6.24 -2.09 -5.53
CA PRO A 35 -5.31 -2.87 -4.72
C PRO A 35 -4.68 -4.01 -5.53
N SER A 36 -3.39 -4.23 -5.35
CA SER A 36 -2.72 -5.47 -5.76
C SER A 36 -2.77 -6.46 -4.61
N LEU A 37 -3.30 -7.65 -4.85
CA LEU A 37 -3.51 -8.69 -3.84
C LEU A 37 -2.38 -9.73 -3.90
N PHE A 38 -1.97 -10.22 -2.73
CA PHE A 38 -0.88 -11.17 -2.57
C PHE A 38 -1.21 -12.19 -1.47
N ASP A 39 -0.82 -13.44 -1.68
CA ASP A 39 -0.99 -14.50 -0.68
C ASP A 39 0.19 -14.55 0.33
N ASP A 40 1.33 -13.92 0.00
CA ASP A 40 2.56 -13.94 0.79
C ASP A 40 2.99 -12.53 1.24
N GLU A 41 3.38 -12.39 2.50
CA GLU A 41 3.79 -11.12 3.09
C GLU A 41 5.08 -10.58 2.45
N ALA A 42 6.06 -11.44 2.18
CA ALA A 42 7.35 -11.02 1.64
C ALA A 42 7.25 -10.58 0.18
N GLU A 43 6.33 -11.17 -0.59
CA GLU A 43 5.97 -10.68 -1.91
C GLU A 43 5.24 -9.33 -1.84
N ALA A 44 4.24 -9.21 -0.96
CA ALA A 44 3.51 -7.95 -0.76
C ALA A 44 4.43 -6.81 -0.29
N GLN A 45 5.37 -7.11 0.60
CA GLN A 45 6.37 -6.15 1.08
C GLN A 45 7.27 -5.65 -0.06
N ARG A 46 7.76 -6.57 -0.91
CA ARG A 46 8.58 -6.19 -2.07
C ARG A 46 7.80 -5.34 -3.06
N ALA A 47 6.53 -5.67 -3.31
CA ALA A 47 5.65 -4.87 -4.15
C ALA A 47 5.38 -3.48 -3.55
N PHE A 48 5.18 -3.40 -2.23
CA PHE A 48 5.04 -2.15 -1.49
C PHE A 48 6.29 -1.26 -1.66
N GLU A 49 7.49 -1.78 -1.44
CA GLU A 49 8.73 -1.01 -1.58
C GLU A 49 8.97 -0.53 -3.02
N ALA A 50 8.66 -1.37 -4.01
CA ALA A 50 8.75 -1.00 -5.42
C ALA A 50 7.79 0.15 -5.77
N GLU A 51 6.55 0.06 -5.31
CA GLU A 51 5.53 1.09 -5.55
C GLU A 51 5.84 2.38 -4.79
N VAL A 52 6.39 2.31 -3.57
CA VAL A 52 6.92 3.48 -2.84
C VAL A 52 8.03 4.16 -3.63
N ALA A 53 8.99 3.39 -4.15
CA ALA A 53 10.07 3.96 -4.94
C ALA A 53 9.58 4.62 -6.25
N LEU A 54 8.49 4.11 -6.84
CA LEU A 54 7.83 4.73 -7.98
C LEU A 54 7.06 5.98 -7.57
N ALA A 55 6.32 5.94 -6.47
CA ALA A 55 5.58 7.07 -5.90
C ALA A 55 6.50 8.23 -5.56
N GLU A 56 7.64 7.97 -4.92
CA GLU A 56 8.65 8.99 -4.57
C GLU A 56 9.31 9.63 -5.79
N LYS A 57 9.35 8.91 -6.91
CA LYS A 57 9.83 9.42 -8.21
C LYS A 57 8.75 10.16 -8.99
N ASP A 58 7.49 10.18 -8.52
CA ASP A 58 6.41 10.94 -9.13
C ASP A 58 6.31 12.34 -8.48
N PRO A 59 6.86 13.39 -9.11
CA PRO A 59 6.84 14.74 -8.54
C PRO A 59 5.44 15.31 -8.42
N ALA A 60 4.47 14.89 -9.24
CA ALA A 60 3.09 15.35 -9.16
C ALA A 60 2.39 14.74 -7.94
N LEU A 61 2.64 13.45 -7.66
CA LEU A 61 2.17 12.79 -6.46
C LEU A 61 2.83 13.37 -5.20
N MET A 62 4.16 13.54 -5.21
CA MET A 62 4.89 14.13 -4.09
C MET A 62 4.46 15.57 -3.80
N SER A 63 4.16 16.36 -4.84
CA SER A 63 3.61 17.72 -4.66
C SER A 63 2.21 17.70 -4.03
N ARG A 64 1.39 16.68 -4.31
CA ARG A 64 0.07 16.51 -3.66
C ARG A 64 0.17 16.05 -2.22
N LEU A 65 1.19 15.24 -1.90
CA LEU A 65 1.41 14.71 -0.55
C LEU A 65 2.15 15.71 0.36
N GLY A 66 3.02 16.54 -0.20
CA GLY A 66 3.80 17.56 0.51
C GLY A 66 3.24 18.98 0.44
N GLY A 67 2.15 19.19 -0.32
CA GLY A 67 1.53 20.50 -0.49
C GLY A 67 0.56 20.84 0.63
N ALA A 68 1.09 21.30 1.76
CA ALA A 68 0.37 22.02 2.81
C ALA A 68 1.19 23.26 3.24
#